data_AF-A0A353E184-F1
#
_entry.id   AF-A0A353E184-F1
#
_cell.length_a   1.000
_cell.length_b   1.000
_cell.length_c   1.000
_cell.angle_alpha   90.00
_cell.angle_beta   90.00
_cell.angle_gamma   90.00
#
_symmetry.space_group_name_H-M   'P 1'
#
loop_
_entity.id
_entity.type
_entity.pdbx_description
1 polymer ?
#
loop_
_entity_poly.entity_id
_entity_poly.type
_entity_poly.pdbx_seq_one_letter_code
_entity_poly.pdbx_strand_id
1 'polypeptide(L)'
;MDMGKTLLLLDGMALLYRAHFAFITNPIRNSKGFNTSALHGLLNVVLDLRSTHQPTHMAMALDTAAPTARHLLFPEYKAQREAMPEELAASIPLVHRLCEALCLPLVFLDGYEADDIIGTLARRAETEGFTTYMVTPDKDFSQLVTEHTYLLKPGRKGGAAEVEGVQETCKRWEIETPSQVIDILGLWGDASDNIPGVPGVGQKTATKLMAEYGSLEAVLEAACSIKGKLGERLREHGDQARLSRKLATIDVEVPLGHDLTALEIKEPNVTLLEPLLAELEFRSLTKRLLQSVGNFHDETGKQRQAGQNEQLELLGQVMPQEVETEDAKSTQESALTLETYEHQFECLTDETSLRHWVKQWMKQEWLALDTETTDLDPKKAQLLGLSICCESGVACYIPVGGSQPIPEETLR
;
A
#
# COMPACT_ATOMS: atom_id res chain seq x y z
N MET A 1 19.74 26.86 1.94
CA MET A 1 18.26 26.81 1.98
C MET A 1 17.96 25.95 3.18
N ASP A 2 17.19 26.45 4.13
CA ASP A 2 16.77 25.65 5.29
C ASP A 2 16.09 24.40 4.70
N MET A 3 16.69 23.22 4.87
CA MET A 3 16.03 21.98 4.45
C MET A 3 14.87 21.81 5.42
N GLY A 4 13.69 22.27 5.01
CA GLY A 4 12.50 22.26 5.86
C GLY A 4 12.27 20.87 6.47
N LYS A 5 11.77 20.83 7.71
CA LYS A 5 11.53 19.57 8.41
C LYS A 5 10.39 18.82 7.71
N THR A 6 10.69 17.65 7.18
CA THR A 6 9.68 16.76 6.58
C THR A 6 9.31 15.65 7.55
N LEU A 7 8.01 15.46 7.79
CA LEU A 7 7.43 14.43 8.64
C LEU A 7 6.58 13.47 7.80
N LEU A 8 6.82 12.15 7.92
CA LEU A 8 5.95 11.11 7.36
C LEU A 8 5.15 10.43 8.48
N LEU A 9 3.84 10.39 8.36
CA LEU A 9 2.93 9.72 9.29
C LEU A 9 2.26 8.55 8.60
N LEU A 10 2.58 7.32 9.02
CA LEU A 10 2.12 6.09 8.38
C LEU A 10 0.88 5.55 9.08
N ASP A 11 -0.17 5.31 8.32
CA ASP A 11 -1.33 4.54 8.74
C ASP A 11 -0.98 3.04 8.70
N GLY A 12 -0.61 2.50 9.87
CA GLY A 12 -0.07 1.15 9.95
C GLY A 12 -1.09 0.08 9.56
N MET A 13 -2.35 0.21 9.98
CA MET A 13 -3.37 -0.78 9.65
C MET A 13 -3.69 -0.77 8.16
N ALA A 14 -3.85 0.41 7.52
CA ALA A 14 -4.08 0.45 6.08
C ALA A 14 -2.91 -0.13 5.27
N LEU A 15 -1.66 0.13 5.68
CA LEU A 15 -0.48 -0.44 5.03
C LEU A 15 -0.39 -1.96 5.20
N LEU A 16 -0.70 -2.47 6.38
CA LEU A 16 -0.68 -3.90 6.69
C LEU A 16 -1.77 -4.68 5.93
N TYR A 17 -3.01 -4.17 5.92
CA TYR A 17 -4.09 -4.78 5.14
C TYR A 17 -3.78 -4.76 3.64
N ARG A 18 -3.27 -3.63 3.15
CA ARG A 18 -2.84 -3.51 1.75
C ARG A 18 -1.78 -4.54 1.40
N ALA A 19 -0.76 -4.70 2.24
CA ALA A 19 0.30 -5.68 2.02
C ALA A 19 -0.27 -7.12 2.06
N HIS A 20 -1.10 -7.45 3.04
CA HIS A 20 -1.73 -8.77 3.14
C HIS A 20 -2.55 -9.12 1.89
N PHE A 21 -3.41 -8.21 1.43
CA PHE A 21 -4.25 -8.45 0.25
C PHE A 21 -3.49 -8.40 -1.08
N ALA A 22 -2.39 -7.66 -1.17
CA ALA A 22 -1.55 -7.67 -2.37
C ALA A 22 -0.91 -9.05 -2.63
N PHE A 23 -0.67 -9.83 -1.58
CA PHE A 23 -0.08 -11.18 -1.66
C PHE A 23 -1.09 -12.28 -1.36
N ILE A 24 -2.41 -12.00 -1.32
CA ILE A 24 -3.40 -13.03 -0.94
C ILE A 24 -3.42 -14.23 -1.88
N THR A 25 -3.14 -14.00 -3.17
CA THR A 25 -3.08 -15.07 -4.18
C THR A 25 -1.80 -15.89 -4.07
N ASN A 26 -0.67 -15.24 -3.75
CA ASN A 26 0.64 -15.87 -3.57
C ASN A 26 1.27 -15.41 -2.26
N PRO A 27 0.81 -15.95 -1.10
CA PRO A 27 1.32 -15.53 0.20
C PRO A 27 2.79 -15.88 0.37
N ILE A 28 3.58 -14.90 0.81
CA ILE A 28 4.97 -15.14 1.20
C ILE A 28 4.94 -15.83 2.57
N ARG A 29 5.48 -17.04 2.64
CA ARG A 29 5.58 -17.81 3.89
C ARG A 29 7.03 -18.18 4.17
N ASN A 30 7.41 -18.20 5.44
CA ASN A 30 8.69 -18.74 5.87
C ASN A 30 8.64 -20.28 6.02
N SER A 31 9.79 -20.90 6.31
CA SER A 31 9.90 -22.36 6.53
C SER A 31 8.99 -22.92 7.65
N LYS A 32 8.52 -22.07 8.58
CA LYS A 32 7.58 -22.45 9.65
C LYS A 32 6.11 -22.35 9.21
N GLY A 33 5.84 -21.99 7.96
CA GLY A 33 4.49 -21.81 7.41
C GLY A 33 3.83 -20.48 7.79
N PHE A 34 4.54 -19.58 8.49
CA PHE A 34 4.01 -18.28 8.91
C PHE A 34 3.94 -17.32 7.71
N ASN A 35 2.80 -16.64 7.53
CA ASN A 35 2.62 -15.67 6.46
C ASN A 35 3.35 -14.36 6.80
N THR A 36 4.44 -14.09 6.09
CA THR A 36 5.29 -12.90 6.27
C THR A 36 4.93 -11.75 5.32
N SER A 37 3.87 -11.88 4.52
CA SER A 37 3.53 -10.93 3.46
C SER A 37 3.30 -9.50 3.98
N ALA A 38 2.60 -9.36 5.11
CA ALA A 38 2.31 -8.05 5.70
C ALA A 38 3.59 -7.32 6.14
N LEU A 39 4.50 -8.04 6.82
CA LEU A 39 5.79 -7.52 7.26
C LEU A 39 6.70 -7.18 6.08
N HIS A 40 6.71 -8.02 5.04
CA HIS A 40 7.48 -7.78 3.83
C HIS A 40 7.01 -6.51 3.11
N GLY A 41 5.69 -6.35 2.96
CA GLY A 41 5.11 -5.15 2.35
C GLY A 41 5.37 -3.89 3.17
N LEU A 42 5.19 -3.95 4.49
CA LEU A 42 5.47 -2.83 5.39
C LEU A 42 6.94 -2.39 5.30
N LEU A 43 7.88 -3.33 5.38
CA LEU A 43 9.31 -3.04 5.33
C LEU A 43 9.69 -2.36 4.00
N ASN A 44 9.16 -2.85 2.87
CA ASN A 44 9.41 -2.21 1.58
C ASN A 44 8.88 -0.78 1.54
N VAL A 45 7.64 -0.55 1.98
CA VAL A 45 7.06 0.81 2.02
C VAL A 45 7.92 1.74 2.88
N VAL A 46 8.35 1.31 4.07
CA VAL A 46 9.19 2.13 4.94
C VAL A 46 10.53 2.48 4.27
N LEU A 47 11.20 1.51 3.65
CA LEU A 47 12.48 1.72 2.96
C LEU A 47 12.34 2.62 1.72
N ASP A 48 11.28 2.41 0.94
CA ASP A 48 10.99 3.20 -0.24
C ASP A 48 10.68 4.65 0.15
N LEU A 49 9.89 4.88 1.21
CA LEU A 49 9.59 6.22 1.71
C LEU A 49 10.84 6.93 2.25
N ARG A 50 11.70 6.23 3.01
CA ARG A 50 12.97 6.79 3.50
C ARG A 50 13.88 7.22 2.36
N SER A 51 13.99 6.40 1.31
CA SER A 51 14.86 6.69 0.17
C SER A 51 14.31 7.79 -0.76
N THR A 52 13.01 7.76 -1.04
CA THR A 52 12.37 8.69 -2.00
C THR A 52 12.08 10.07 -1.43
N HIS A 53 11.68 10.17 -0.16
CA HIS A 53 11.28 11.45 0.46
C HIS A 53 12.35 12.03 1.38
N GLN A 54 13.38 11.26 1.75
CA GLN A 54 14.45 11.64 2.70
C GLN A 54 13.92 12.45 3.91
N PRO A 55 12.90 11.93 4.61
CA PRO A 55 12.27 12.69 5.68
C PRO A 55 13.18 12.85 6.89
N THR A 56 12.96 13.94 7.63
CA THR A 56 13.65 14.18 8.91
C THR A 56 13.02 13.40 10.06
N HIS A 57 11.69 13.20 9.97
CA HIS A 57 10.88 12.57 11.01
C HIS A 57 9.93 11.56 10.39
N MET A 58 9.67 10.46 11.10
CA MET A 58 8.75 9.43 10.66
C MET A 58 8.12 8.73 11.87
N ALA A 59 6.82 8.46 11.78
CA ALA A 59 6.11 7.67 12.78
C ALA A 59 5.04 6.80 12.11
N MET A 60 4.69 5.70 12.76
CA MET A 60 3.56 4.86 12.36
C MET A 60 2.53 4.83 13.49
N ALA A 61 1.25 5.01 13.13
CA ALA A 61 0.14 4.86 14.05
C ALA A 61 -0.54 3.49 13.87
N LEU A 62 -1.04 2.91 14.96
CA LEU A 62 -1.83 1.68 14.94
C LEU A 62 -3.11 1.85 15.77
N ASP A 63 -4.16 1.18 15.32
CA ASP A 63 -5.38 1.01 16.12
C ASP A 63 -5.15 0.04 17.28
N THR A 64 -5.94 0.23 18.33
CA THR A 64 -6.01 -0.68 19.47
C THR A 64 -7.31 -1.49 19.42
N ALA A 65 -7.39 -2.57 20.21
CA ALA A 65 -8.65 -3.32 20.35
C ALA A 65 -9.68 -2.61 21.24
N ALA A 66 -9.30 -1.50 21.88
CA ALA A 66 -10.18 -0.77 22.79
C ALA A 66 -11.26 0.00 22.02
N PRO A 67 -12.51 0.03 22.51
CA PRO A 67 -13.57 0.81 21.88
C PRO A 67 -13.25 2.31 21.96
N THR A 68 -13.53 3.03 20.88
CA THR A 68 -13.32 4.49 20.80
C THR A 68 -14.60 5.26 21.11
N ALA A 69 -14.50 6.59 21.25
CA ALA A 69 -15.67 7.46 21.46
C ALA A 69 -16.75 7.29 20.38
N ARG A 70 -16.37 6.97 19.13
CA ARG A 70 -17.29 6.70 18.02
C ARG A 70 -18.14 5.45 18.28
N HIS A 71 -17.51 4.37 18.74
CA HIS A 71 -18.20 3.12 19.09
C HIS A 71 -19.19 3.31 20.26
N LEU A 72 -18.85 4.16 21.23
CA LEU A 72 -19.74 4.48 22.35
C LEU A 72 -20.93 5.37 21.91
N LEU A 73 -20.67 6.30 20.98
CA LEU A 73 -21.69 7.22 20.45
C LEU A 73 -22.66 6.53 19.49
N PHE A 74 -22.15 5.61 18.66
CA PHE A 74 -22.91 4.90 17.64
C PHE A 74 -22.42 3.44 17.55
N PRO A 75 -23.09 2.50 18.25
CA PRO A 75 -22.65 1.09 18.33
C PRO A 75 -22.54 0.38 16.98
N GLU A 76 -23.31 0.81 15.97
CA GLU A 76 -23.26 0.25 14.62
C GLU A 76 -22.04 0.73 13.81
N TYR A 77 -21.27 1.71 14.31
CA TYR A 77 -20.04 2.19 13.66
C TYR A 77 -19.04 1.06 13.45
N LYS A 78 -18.57 0.89 12.20
CA LYS A 78 -17.68 -0.20 11.75
C LYS A 78 -18.18 -1.63 12.07
N ALA A 79 -19.41 -1.82 12.56
CA ALA A 79 -19.91 -3.11 13.02
C ALA A 79 -20.04 -4.17 11.92
N GLN A 80 -20.15 -3.74 10.66
CA GLN A 80 -20.22 -4.61 9.48
C GLN A 80 -18.87 -4.92 8.85
N ARG A 81 -17.76 -4.39 9.39
CA ARG A 81 -16.42 -4.75 8.92
C ARG A 81 -16.16 -6.21 9.28
N GLU A 82 -15.55 -6.93 8.34
CA GLU A 82 -15.09 -8.29 8.60
C GLU A 82 -14.04 -8.28 9.71
N ALA A 83 -14.02 -9.35 10.50
CA ALA A 83 -12.98 -9.53 11.50
C ALA A 83 -11.60 -9.56 10.82
N MET A 84 -10.60 -9.01 11.50
CA MET A 84 -9.22 -9.05 11.02
C MET A 84 -8.80 -10.50 10.71
N PRO A 85 -8.20 -10.78 9.53
CA PRO A 85 -7.71 -12.10 9.20
C PRO A 85 -6.73 -12.62 10.25
N GLU A 86 -6.86 -13.89 10.65
CA GLU A 86 -6.04 -14.49 11.72
C GLU A 86 -4.54 -14.37 11.44
N GLU A 87 -4.13 -14.56 10.19
CA GLU A 87 -2.72 -14.42 9.79
C GLU A 87 -2.20 -12.98 9.93
N LEU A 88 -3.07 -11.99 9.67
CA LEU A 88 -2.72 -10.59 9.86
C LEU A 88 -2.64 -10.26 11.36
N ALA A 89 -3.59 -10.74 12.16
CA ALA A 89 -3.57 -10.62 13.62
C ALA A 89 -2.28 -11.20 14.22
N ALA A 90 -1.86 -12.38 13.74
CA ALA A 90 -0.62 -13.04 14.15
C ALA A 90 0.64 -12.27 13.74
N SER A 91 0.55 -11.37 12.76
CA SER A 91 1.65 -10.51 12.31
C SER A 91 1.85 -9.27 13.20
N ILE A 92 0.80 -8.79 13.90
CA ILE A 92 0.87 -7.56 14.71
C ILE A 92 2.04 -7.59 15.72
N PRO A 93 2.26 -8.64 16.54
CA PRO A 93 3.39 -8.65 17.48
C PRO A 93 4.77 -8.55 16.79
N LEU A 94 4.90 -9.09 15.58
CA LEU A 94 6.12 -8.97 14.79
C LEU A 94 6.30 -7.57 14.19
N VAL A 95 5.19 -6.87 13.90
CA VAL A 95 5.22 -5.45 13.49
C VAL A 95 5.81 -4.58 14.60
N HIS A 96 5.41 -4.80 15.86
CA HIS A 96 6.01 -4.09 17.01
C HIS A 96 7.52 -4.31 17.08
N ARG A 97 7.98 -5.57 16.98
CA ARG A 97 9.40 -5.93 16.97
C ARG A 97 10.14 -5.31 15.78
N LEU A 98 9.52 -5.27 14.61
CA LEU A 98 10.10 -4.71 13.40
C LEU A 98 10.24 -3.18 13.52
N CYS A 99 9.22 -2.47 14.00
CA CYS A 99 9.28 -1.03 14.22
C CYS A 99 10.35 -0.67 15.24
N GLU A 100 10.45 -1.42 16.33
CA GLU A 100 11.52 -1.25 17.33
C GLU A 100 12.91 -1.44 16.69
N ALA A 101 13.10 -2.52 15.92
CA ALA A 101 14.36 -2.79 15.24
C ALA A 101 14.73 -1.73 14.18
N LEU A 102 13.74 -1.13 13.51
CA LEU A 102 13.94 -0.06 12.54
C LEU A 102 14.11 1.33 13.18
N CYS A 103 14.02 1.41 14.51
CA CYS A 103 13.91 2.67 15.25
C CYS A 103 12.80 3.56 14.65
N LEU A 104 11.68 2.95 14.26
CA LEU A 104 10.48 3.61 13.76
C LEU A 104 9.49 3.78 14.93
N PRO A 105 9.27 5.02 15.41
CA PRO A 105 8.29 5.31 16.45
C PRO A 105 6.91 4.76 16.10
N LEU A 106 6.39 3.91 16.99
CA LEU A 106 5.08 3.30 16.88
C LEU A 106 4.16 3.91 17.94
N VAL A 107 3.09 4.58 17.50
CA VAL A 107 2.18 5.34 18.36
C VAL A 107 0.80 4.69 18.33
N PHE A 108 0.24 4.41 19.50
CA PHE A 108 -1.11 3.88 19.68
C PHE A 108 -1.62 4.30 21.05
N LEU A 109 -2.94 4.51 21.18
CA LEU A 109 -3.55 4.92 22.43
C LEU A 109 -4.97 4.36 22.52
N ASP A 110 -5.28 3.69 23.63
CA ASP A 110 -6.62 3.17 23.87
C ASP A 110 -7.66 4.30 23.85
N GLY A 111 -8.81 4.03 23.21
CA GLY A 111 -9.90 5.00 23.07
C GLY A 111 -9.83 5.90 21.83
N TYR A 112 -8.74 5.84 21.07
CA TYR A 112 -8.51 6.62 19.85
C TYR A 112 -8.11 5.71 18.68
N GLU A 113 -8.46 6.12 17.46
CA GLU A 113 -8.07 5.42 16.24
C GLU A 113 -6.71 5.92 15.73
N ALA A 114 -6.06 5.14 14.87
CA ALA A 114 -4.82 5.57 14.23
C ALA A 114 -4.98 6.91 13.48
N ASP A 115 -6.16 7.13 12.91
CA ASP A 115 -6.53 8.34 12.18
C ASP A 115 -6.48 9.58 13.07
N ASP A 116 -6.97 9.46 14.31
CA ASP A 116 -6.98 10.54 15.30
C ASP A 116 -5.55 10.89 15.76
N ILE A 117 -4.71 9.85 15.92
CA ILE A 117 -3.30 10.02 16.28
C ILE A 117 -2.55 10.75 15.16
N ILE A 118 -2.73 10.33 13.90
CA ILE A 118 -2.10 10.97 12.76
C ILE A 118 -2.60 12.40 12.59
N GLY A 119 -3.91 12.64 12.71
CA GLY A 119 -4.50 13.97 12.62
C GLY A 119 -3.95 14.92 13.67
N THR A 120 -3.83 14.45 14.91
CA THR A 120 -3.22 15.23 16.00
C THR A 120 -1.76 15.56 15.73
N LEU A 121 -0.95 14.58 15.31
CA LEU A 121 0.46 14.79 15.00
C LEU A 121 0.65 15.73 13.82
N ALA A 122 -0.17 15.63 12.77
CA ALA A 122 -0.13 16.52 11.61
C ALA A 122 -0.41 17.98 12.00
N ARG A 123 -1.41 18.22 12.86
CA ARG A 123 -1.72 19.57 13.35
C ARG A 123 -0.61 20.15 14.22
N ARG A 124 0.00 19.36 15.10
CA ARG A 124 1.15 19.81 15.88
C ARG A 124 2.33 20.15 14.97
N ALA A 125 2.63 19.30 14.00
CA ALA A 125 3.71 19.49 13.05
C ALA A 125 3.56 20.77 12.21
N GLU A 126 2.33 21.09 11.79
CA GLU A 126 2.01 22.35 11.12
C GLU A 126 2.37 23.57 11.98
N THR A 127 2.07 23.55 13.29
CA THR A 127 2.44 24.66 14.19
C THR A 127 3.95 24.82 14.39
N GLU A 128 4.72 23.77 14.18
CA GLU A 128 6.18 23.77 14.27
C GLU A 128 6.88 23.96 12.91
N GLY A 129 6.12 24.21 11.84
CA GLY A 129 6.65 24.52 10.51
C GLY A 129 7.13 23.31 9.72
N PHE A 130 6.59 22.12 10.00
CA PHE A 130 6.90 20.91 9.25
C PHE A 130 6.05 20.79 7.99
N THR A 131 6.64 20.21 6.95
CA THR A 131 5.91 19.64 5.82
C THR A 131 5.53 18.21 6.17
N THR A 132 4.25 17.92 6.29
CA THR A 132 3.74 16.61 6.73
C THR A 132 3.12 15.84 5.58
N TYR A 133 3.44 14.56 5.42
CA TYR A 133 2.74 13.65 4.53
C TYR A 133 2.09 12.52 5.31
N MET A 134 0.77 12.41 5.21
CA MET A 134 -0.03 11.33 5.77
C MET A 134 -0.09 10.19 4.77
N VAL A 135 0.52 9.06 5.10
CA VAL A 135 0.66 7.91 4.20
C VAL A 135 -0.50 6.95 4.40
N THR A 136 -1.59 7.19 3.66
CA THR A 136 -2.80 6.35 3.72
C THR A 136 -3.59 6.45 2.41
N PRO A 137 -4.25 5.35 1.96
CA PRO A 137 -5.21 5.42 0.88
C PRO A 137 -6.58 5.95 1.33
N ASP A 138 -6.81 6.10 2.65
CA ASP A 138 -8.10 6.47 3.20
C ASP A 138 -8.51 7.88 2.77
N LYS A 139 -9.77 8.01 2.33
CA LYS A 139 -10.34 9.25 1.83
C LYS A 139 -10.64 10.22 2.97
N ASP A 140 -10.85 9.74 4.19
CA ASP A 140 -11.31 10.55 5.32
C ASP A 140 -10.24 11.56 5.76
N PHE A 141 -8.97 11.21 5.58
CA PHE A 141 -7.81 12.08 5.77
C PHE A 141 -7.78 13.30 4.84
N SER A 142 -8.60 13.30 3.76
CA SER A 142 -8.77 14.49 2.92
C SER A 142 -9.17 15.71 3.75
N GLN A 143 -9.88 15.52 4.88
CA GLN A 143 -10.29 16.61 5.77
C GLN A 143 -9.12 17.33 6.48
N LEU A 144 -7.96 16.69 6.55
CA LEU A 144 -6.78 17.19 7.26
C LEU A 144 -5.77 17.91 6.35
N VAL A 145 -5.98 17.87 5.04
CA VAL A 145 -5.07 18.47 4.05
C VAL A 145 -5.00 20.00 4.21
N THR A 146 -3.79 20.54 4.20
CA THR A 146 -3.51 21.99 4.25
C THR A 146 -2.37 22.37 3.30
N GLU A 147 -1.92 23.62 3.34
CA GLU A 147 -0.74 24.07 2.59
C GLU A 147 0.56 23.39 3.05
N HIS A 148 0.58 22.81 4.25
CA HIS A 148 1.74 22.11 4.82
C HIS A 148 1.50 20.62 5.08
N THR A 149 0.27 20.13 4.92
CA THR A 149 -0.11 18.75 5.17
C THR A 149 -0.70 18.11 3.92
N TYR A 150 -0.09 17.03 3.45
CA TYR A 150 -0.44 16.34 2.21
C TYR A 150 -0.88 14.90 2.46
N LEU A 151 -1.73 14.38 1.59
CA LEU A 151 -2.06 12.95 1.56
C LEU A 151 -1.12 12.26 0.57
N LEU A 152 -0.39 11.24 1.02
CA LEU A 152 0.50 10.43 0.20
C LEU A 152 -0.10 9.04 0.03
N LYS A 153 -0.59 8.75 -1.17
CA LYS A 153 -1.15 7.43 -1.51
C LYS A 153 -0.04 6.60 -2.15
N PRO A 154 0.42 5.49 -1.51
CA PRO A 154 1.43 4.66 -2.13
C PRO A 154 0.87 4.05 -3.43
N GLY A 155 1.64 4.03 -4.51
CA GLY A 155 1.12 3.62 -5.82
C GLY A 155 0.75 2.13 -5.91
N ARG A 156 -0.34 1.79 -6.59
CA ARG A 156 -0.81 0.39 -6.74
C ARG A 156 0.02 -0.33 -7.80
N LYS A 157 0.39 -1.59 -7.57
CA LYS A 157 1.07 -2.48 -8.54
C LYS A 157 2.29 -1.83 -9.26
N GLY A 158 3.09 -1.05 -8.53
CA GLY A 158 4.28 -0.37 -9.10
C GLY A 158 4.01 0.96 -9.80
N GLY A 159 2.78 1.51 -9.72
CA GLY A 159 2.51 2.89 -10.11
C GLY A 159 3.23 3.90 -9.20
N ALA A 160 3.41 5.13 -9.68
CA ALA A 160 3.98 6.21 -8.88
C ALA A 160 3.09 6.51 -7.65
N ALA A 161 3.72 6.93 -6.55
CA ALA A 161 2.99 7.45 -5.41
C ALA A 161 2.28 8.75 -5.80
N GLU A 162 1.03 8.91 -5.36
CA GLU A 162 0.23 10.10 -5.64
C GLU A 162 0.27 11.00 -4.40
N VAL A 163 0.76 12.22 -4.57
CA VAL A 163 0.70 13.27 -3.55
C VAL A 163 -0.51 14.14 -3.86
N GLU A 164 -1.33 14.38 -2.85
CA GLU A 164 -2.51 15.20 -2.96
C GLU A 164 -2.46 16.33 -1.94
N GLY A 165 -2.50 17.56 -2.43
CA GLY A 165 -2.62 18.78 -1.63
C GLY A 165 -4.00 19.41 -1.75
N VAL A 166 -4.13 20.64 -1.24
CA VAL A 166 -5.41 21.38 -1.18
C VAL A 166 -6.10 21.46 -2.53
N GLN A 167 -5.36 21.76 -3.59
CA GLN A 167 -5.94 21.95 -4.93
C GLN A 167 -6.49 20.64 -5.49
N GLU A 168 -5.74 19.55 -5.36
CA GLU A 168 -6.15 18.23 -5.83
C GLU A 168 -7.34 17.70 -5.02
N THR A 169 -7.34 17.89 -3.70
CA THR A 169 -8.44 17.53 -2.80
C THR A 169 -9.71 18.31 -3.16
N CYS A 170 -9.63 19.64 -3.24
CA CYS A 170 -10.77 20.49 -3.58
C CYS A 170 -11.35 20.14 -4.95
N LYS A 171 -10.49 19.85 -5.94
CA LYS A 171 -10.93 19.41 -7.27
C LYS A 171 -11.61 18.04 -7.24
N ARG A 172 -11.06 17.07 -6.50
CA ARG A 172 -11.63 15.71 -6.41
C ARG A 172 -13.01 15.72 -5.77
N TRP A 173 -13.18 16.50 -4.71
CA TRP A 173 -14.41 16.56 -3.94
C TRP A 173 -15.40 17.62 -4.45
N GLU A 174 -14.98 18.44 -5.41
CA GLU A 174 -15.69 19.61 -5.95
C GLU A 174 -16.12 20.57 -4.81
N ILE A 175 -15.16 20.92 -3.95
CA ILE A 175 -15.32 21.80 -2.78
C ILE A 175 -14.32 22.95 -2.81
N GLU A 176 -14.52 23.95 -1.95
CA GLU A 176 -13.64 25.12 -1.84
C GLU A 176 -12.52 24.89 -0.83
N THR A 177 -12.81 24.18 0.27
CA THR A 177 -11.86 23.93 1.37
C THR A 177 -11.89 22.45 1.80
N PRO A 178 -10.74 21.83 2.13
CA PRO A 178 -10.69 20.43 2.56
C PRO A 178 -11.56 20.11 3.79
N SER A 179 -11.79 21.08 4.68
CA SER A 179 -12.70 20.93 5.83
C SER A 179 -14.13 20.60 5.44
N GLN A 180 -14.58 20.94 4.22
CA GLN A 180 -15.93 20.60 3.75
C GLN A 180 -16.13 19.10 3.48
N VAL A 181 -15.06 18.29 3.46
CA VAL A 181 -15.16 16.83 3.31
C VAL A 181 -16.02 16.22 4.42
N ILE A 182 -15.90 16.69 5.67
CA ILE A 182 -16.70 16.18 6.80
C ILE A 182 -18.19 16.48 6.63
N ASP A 183 -18.53 17.63 6.05
CA ASP A 183 -19.92 18.01 5.78
C ASP A 183 -20.51 17.17 4.64
N ILE A 184 -19.71 16.88 3.60
CA ILE A 184 -20.08 15.93 2.56
C ILE A 184 -20.36 14.55 3.16
N LEU A 185 -19.45 14.03 4.00
CA LEU A 185 -19.63 12.74 4.67
C LEU A 185 -20.80 12.77 5.67
N GLY A 186 -21.11 13.91 6.27
CA GLY A 186 -22.32 14.09 7.08
C GLY A 186 -23.61 13.90 6.28
N LEU A 187 -23.67 14.45 5.06
CA LEU A 187 -24.83 14.32 4.17
C LEU A 187 -24.89 12.95 3.48
N TRP A 188 -23.76 12.47 2.98
CA TRP A 188 -23.64 11.24 2.19
C TRP A 188 -23.59 9.99 3.06
N GLY A 189 -22.94 10.07 4.22
CA GLY A 189 -22.55 8.91 5.02
C GLY A 189 -21.31 8.20 4.44
N ASP A 190 -21.01 7.04 5.02
CA ASP A 190 -19.96 6.15 4.57
C ASP A 190 -20.36 4.70 4.80
N ALA A 191 -20.58 3.97 3.70
CA ALA A 191 -20.91 2.56 3.74
C ALA A 191 -19.75 1.68 4.26
N SER A 192 -18.49 2.08 4.10
CA SER A 192 -17.34 1.31 4.60
C SER A 192 -17.35 1.26 6.14
N ASP A 193 -17.72 2.38 6.76
CA ASP A 193 -17.64 2.59 8.21
C ASP A 193 -19.01 2.53 8.88
N ASN A 194 -20.01 2.16 8.11
CA ASN A 194 -21.42 2.15 8.50
C ASN A 194 -21.90 3.51 9.04
N ILE A 195 -21.38 4.61 8.50
CA ILE A 195 -21.85 5.96 8.80
C ILE A 195 -23.12 6.21 7.97
N PRO A 196 -24.27 6.54 8.58
CA PRO A 196 -25.56 6.40 7.91
C PRO A 196 -25.90 7.53 6.93
N GLY A 197 -25.40 8.76 7.14
CA GLY A 197 -25.70 9.91 6.29
C GLY A 197 -27.19 10.27 6.25
N VAL A 198 -27.63 11.02 5.23
CA VAL A 198 -29.04 11.29 4.95
C VAL A 198 -29.57 10.27 3.92
N PRO A 199 -30.65 9.53 4.21
CA PRO A 199 -31.15 8.50 3.31
C PRO A 199 -31.42 8.99 1.89
N GLY A 200 -30.74 8.38 0.92
CA GLY A 200 -30.87 8.69 -0.50
C GLY A 200 -30.22 10.01 -0.92
N VAL A 201 -29.34 10.59 -0.10
CA VAL A 201 -28.35 11.58 -0.49
C VAL A 201 -27.04 10.85 -0.75
N GLY A 202 -26.67 10.70 -2.02
CA GLY A 202 -25.36 10.15 -2.40
C GLY A 202 -24.31 11.25 -2.56
N GLN A 203 -23.04 10.86 -2.75
CA GLN A 203 -21.90 11.77 -2.94
C GLN A 203 -22.22 12.95 -3.89
N LYS A 204 -22.70 12.66 -5.11
CA LYS A 204 -23.03 13.70 -6.11
C LYS A 204 -24.09 14.69 -5.64
N THR A 205 -25.06 14.24 -4.84
CA THR A 205 -26.10 15.10 -4.30
C THR A 205 -25.56 15.94 -3.15
N ALA A 206 -24.76 15.33 -2.25
CA ALA A 206 -24.08 16.02 -1.17
C ALA A 206 -23.16 17.13 -1.72
N THR A 207 -22.31 16.82 -2.69
CA THR A 207 -21.43 17.79 -3.36
C THR A 207 -22.20 18.96 -3.98
N LYS A 208 -23.32 18.71 -4.66
CA LYS A 208 -24.18 19.79 -5.21
C LYS A 208 -24.74 20.69 -4.13
N LEU A 209 -25.22 20.12 -3.03
CA LEU A 209 -25.73 20.88 -1.89
C LEU A 209 -24.61 21.71 -1.24
N MET A 210 -23.40 21.15 -1.13
CA MET A 210 -22.23 21.86 -0.62
C MET A 210 -21.79 23.00 -1.52
N ALA A 211 -21.84 22.83 -2.84
CA ALA A 211 -21.54 23.92 -3.79
C ALA A 211 -22.59 25.05 -3.75
N GLU A 212 -23.85 24.74 -3.41
CA GLU A 212 -24.93 25.74 -3.35
C GLU A 212 -25.01 26.47 -2.00
N TYR A 213 -24.81 25.74 -0.89
CA TYR A 213 -25.04 26.25 0.47
C TYR A 213 -23.77 26.38 1.33
N GLY A 214 -22.65 25.80 0.90
CA GLY A 214 -21.34 25.96 1.52
C GLY A 214 -21.05 25.09 2.76
N SER A 215 -22.05 24.79 3.61
CA SER A 215 -21.86 23.98 4.83
C SER A 215 -23.04 23.06 5.12
N LEU A 216 -22.82 22.00 5.91
CA LEU A 216 -23.90 21.12 6.35
C LEU A 216 -25.01 21.89 7.08
N GLU A 217 -24.65 22.80 8.00
CA GLU A 217 -25.66 23.57 8.75
C GLU A 217 -26.47 24.48 7.82
N ALA A 218 -25.83 25.13 6.86
CA ALA A 218 -26.54 25.96 5.88
C ALA A 218 -27.50 25.13 5.00
N VAL A 219 -27.12 23.90 4.62
CA VAL A 219 -28.02 22.97 3.92
C VAL A 219 -29.24 22.61 4.78
N LEU A 220 -29.03 22.34 6.07
CA LEU A 220 -30.10 21.98 7.00
C LEU A 220 -31.02 23.17 7.30
N GLU A 221 -30.49 24.38 7.42
CA GLU A 221 -31.28 25.62 7.56
C GLU A 221 -32.11 25.90 6.30
N ALA A 222 -31.52 25.68 5.12
CA ALA A 222 -32.21 25.83 3.84
C ALA A 222 -33.19 24.68 3.53
N ALA A 223 -33.20 23.60 4.32
CA ALA A 223 -34.00 22.41 4.05
C ALA A 223 -35.49 22.71 3.87
N CYS A 224 -36.03 23.75 4.53
CA CYS A 224 -37.41 24.22 4.35
C CYS A 224 -37.70 24.77 2.95
N SER A 225 -36.71 25.38 2.30
CA SER A 225 -36.81 25.96 0.96
C SER A 225 -36.59 24.92 -0.16
N ILE A 226 -35.92 23.82 0.16
CA ILE A 226 -35.67 22.72 -0.78
C ILE A 226 -36.99 21.95 -1.01
N LYS A 227 -37.44 21.94 -2.26
CA LYS A 227 -38.71 21.30 -2.66
C LYS A 227 -38.55 19.78 -2.86
N GLY A 228 -39.66 19.06 -2.69
CA GLY A 228 -39.76 17.63 -2.96
C GLY A 228 -39.11 16.74 -1.89
N LYS A 229 -38.96 15.46 -2.24
CA LYS A 229 -38.50 14.40 -1.32
C LYS A 229 -37.12 14.66 -0.70
N LEU A 230 -36.25 15.40 -1.39
CA LEU A 230 -34.93 15.75 -0.87
C LEU A 230 -35.04 16.67 0.35
N GLY A 231 -35.85 17.73 0.26
CA GLY A 231 -36.07 18.65 1.39
C GLY A 231 -36.79 17.98 2.55
N GLU A 232 -37.73 17.07 2.29
CA GLU A 232 -38.39 16.24 3.32
C GLU A 232 -37.36 15.42 4.10
N ARG A 233 -36.49 14.69 3.40
CA ARG A 233 -35.43 13.88 4.02
C ARG A 233 -34.43 14.70 4.82
N LEU A 234 -34.03 15.87 4.31
CA LEU A 234 -33.11 16.76 5.04
C LEU A 234 -33.72 17.27 6.35
N ARG A 235 -35.04 17.55 6.36
CA ARG A 235 -35.76 17.94 7.59
C ARG A 235 -35.93 16.79 8.56
N GLU A 236 -36.25 15.60 8.07
CA GLU A 236 -36.47 14.40 8.88
C GLU A 236 -35.17 13.83 9.46
N HIS A 237 -34.06 13.90 8.72
CA HIS A 237 -32.78 13.27 9.06
C HIS A 237 -31.65 14.27 9.36
N GLY A 238 -31.98 15.52 9.69
CA GLY A 238 -30.96 16.55 9.98
C GLY A 238 -30.04 16.18 11.15
N ASP A 239 -30.59 15.63 12.23
CA ASP A 239 -29.77 15.19 13.38
C ASP A 239 -28.90 13.98 13.06
N GLN A 240 -29.38 13.09 12.18
CA GLN A 240 -28.60 11.96 11.67
C GLN A 240 -27.43 12.44 10.79
N ALA A 241 -27.62 13.51 10.02
CA ALA A 241 -26.54 14.13 9.25
C ALA A 241 -25.47 14.74 10.16
N ARG A 242 -25.88 15.42 11.24
CA ARG A 242 -24.96 15.97 12.26
C ARG A 242 -24.20 14.87 13.00
N LEU A 243 -24.88 13.78 13.36
CA LEU A 243 -24.24 12.61 13.94
C LEU A 243 -23.22 12.01 12.97
N SER A 244 -23.59 11.84 11.70
CA SER A 244 -22.71 11.29 10.66
C SER A 244 -21.47 12.15 10.46
N ARG A 245 -21.61 13.49 10.42
CA ARG A 245 -20.48 14.41 10.39
C ARG A 245 -19.56 14.20 11.59
N LYS A 246 -20.14 14.10 12.80
CA LYS A 246 -19.37 13.89 14.03
C LYS A 246 -18.59 12.57 14.01
N LEU A 247 -19.20 11.49 13.49
CA LEU A 247 -18.52 10.19 13.35
C LEU A 247 -17.38 10.25 12.32
N ALA A 248 -17.57 10.95 11.21
CA ALA A 248 -16.56 11.10 10.15
C ALA A 248 -15.44 12.12 10.48
N THR A 249 -15.62 12.94 11.51
CA THR A 249 -14.63 13.94 11.91
C THR A 249 -13.48 13.25 12.64
N ILE A 250 -12.25 13.42 12.16
CA ILE A 250 -11.03 12.94 12.83
C ILE A 250 -10.73 13.86 14.02
N ASP A 251 -10.47 13.26 15.19
CA ASP A 251 -10.08 14.00 16.39
C ASP A 251 -8.61 14.41 16.29
N VAL A 252 -8.34 15.70 16.39
CA VAL A 252 -6.98 16.27 16.30
C VAL A 252 -6.42 16.72 17.65
N GLU A 253 -7.12 16.40 18.74
CA GLU A 253 -6.78 16.81 20.11
C GLU A 253 -6.45 15.59 21.01
N VAL A 254 -5.94 14.52 20.41
CA VAL A 254 -5.54 13.32 21.17
C VAL A 254 -4.46 13.69 22.19
N PRO A 255 -4.56 13.26 23.47
CA PRO A 255 -3.62 13.62 24.53
C PRO A 255 -2.30 12.84 24.42
N LEU A 256 -1.60 12.99 23.30
CA LEU A 256 -0.30 12.39 23.05
C LEU A 256 0.76 13.11 23.91
N GLY A 257 1.48 12.35 24.74
CA GLY A 257 2.56 12.87 25.58
C GLY A 257 3.92 13.03 24.87
N HIS A 258 4.00 12.67 23.59
CA HIS A 258 5.23 12.73 22.81
C HIS A 258 5.40 14.10 22.13
N ASP A 259 6.61 14.63 22.21
CA ASP A 259 7.09 15.74 21.39
C ASP A 259 7.47 15.23 19.98
N LEU A 260 7.38 16.09 18.97
CA LEU A 260 7.74 15.73 17.60
C LEU A 260 9.21 15.34 17.48
N THR A 261 10.09 15.84 18.34
CA THR A 261 11.51 15.43 18.41
C THR A 261 11.68 13.93 18.70
N ALA A 262 10.72 13.28 19.36
CA ALA A 262 10.73 11.83 19.55
C ALA A 262 10.52 11.05 18.24
N LEU A 263 10.04 11.73 17.20
CA LEU A 263 9.76 11.18 15.86
C LEU A 263 10.93 11.31 14.89
N GLU A 264 12.07 11.88 15.32
CA GLU A 264 13.28 11.98 14.52
C GLU A 264 13.73 10.60 14.03
N ILE A 265 14.09 10.52 12.75
CA ILE A 265 14.63 9.29 12.18
C ILE A 265 15.96 8.96 12.82
N LYS A 266 16.08 7.70 13.25
CA LYS A 266 17.30 7.13 13.81
C LYS A 266 17.73 5.93 12.98
N GLU A 267 19.02 5.63 13.07
CA GLU A 267 19.58 4.44 12.46
C GLU A 267 18.93 3.17 13.01
N PRO A 268 18.62 2.17 12.17
CA PRO A 268 18.09 0.90 12.62
C PRO A 268 19.02 0.20 13.62
N ASN A 269 18.43 -0.45 14.62
CA ASN A 269 19.18 -1.28 15.56
C ASN A 269 19.52 -2.62 14.90
N VAL A 270 20.72 -2.70 14.32
CA VAL A 270 21.22 -3.88 13.61
C VAL A 270 21.16 -5.15 14.47
N THR A 271 21.44 -5.05 15.77
CA THR A 271 21.42 -6.19 16.70
C THR A 271 20.01 -6.78 16.88
N LEU A 272 18.97 -5.96 16.78
CA LEU A 272 17.58 -6.44 16.80
C LEU A 272 17.08 -6.81 15.41
N LEU A 273 17.54 -6.09 14.38
CA LEU A 273 17.05 -6.21 13.02
C LEU A 273 17.53 -7.49 12.33
N GLU A 274 18.83 -7.81 12.39
CA GLU A 274 19.39 -9.01 11.76
C GLU A 274 18.71 -10.32 12.18
N PRO A 275 18.57 -10.65 13.49
CA PRO A 275 17.93 -11.89 13.90
C PRO A 275 16.44 -11.92 13.52
N LEU A 276 15.76 -10.77 13.54
CA LEU A 276 14.36 -10.68 13.12
C LEU A 276 14.21 -10.93 11.62
N LEU A 277 15.05 -10.33 10.77
CA LEU A 277 15.00 -10.57 9.33
C LEU A 277 15.40 -12.00 8.96
N ALA A 278 16.30 -12.63 9.73
CA ALA A 278 16.62 -14.05 9.59
C ALA A 278 15.44 -14.95 9.97
N GLU A 279 14.74 -14.64 11.07
CA GLU A 279 13.50 -15.34 11.49
C GLU A 279 12.38 -15.24 10.43
N LEU A 280 12.31 -14.09 9.75
CA LEU A 280 11.36 -13.82 8.67
C LEU A 280 11.84 -14.31 7.29
N GLU A 281 13.08 -14.81 7.18
CA GLU A 281 13.72 -15.28 5.95
C GLU A 281 13.85 -14.22 4.84
N PHE A 282 13.96 -12.94 5.21
CA PHE A 282 14.04 -11.80 4.28
C PHE A 282 15.46 -11.55 3.74
N ARG A 283 16.05 -12.54 3.06
CA ARG A 283 17.47 -12.51 2.63
C ARG A 283 17.82 -11.33 1.72
N SER A 284 17.00 -11.02 0.72
CA SER A 284 17.22 -9.91 -0.23
C SER A 284 17.14 -8.54 0.45
N LEU A 285 16.12 -8.34 1.29
CA LEU A 285 15.94 -7.10 2.05
C LEU A 285 17.05 -6.89 3.08
N THR A 286 17.52 -7.97 3.70
CA THR A 286 18.67 -7.93 4.63
C THR A 286 19.90 -7.38 3.94
N LYS A 287 20.23 -7.88 2.73
CA LYS A 287 21.38 -7.37 1.97
C LYS A 287 21.24 -5.88 1.65
N ARG A 288 20.06 -5.45 1.19
CA ARG A 288 19.79 -4.04 0.86
C ARG A 288 19.94 -3.12 2.07
N LEU A 289 19.38 -3.52 3.22
CA LEU A 289 19.47 -2.77 4.48
C LEU A 289 20.91 -2.69 5.00
N LEU A 290 21.64 -3.81 5.03
CA LEU A 290 23.01 -3.85 5.54
C LEU A 290 23.97 -3.07 4.65
N GLN A 291 23.75 -3.04 3.33
CA GLN A 291 24.52 -2.17 2.42
C GLN A 291 24.23 -0.69 2.67
N SER A 292 22.98 -0.31 2.93
CA SER A 292 22.65 1.07 3.27
C SER A 292 23.25 1.50 4.61
N VAL A 293 23.25 0.63 5.62
CA VAL A 293 23.76 0.94 6.98
C VAL A 293 25.30 0.87 7.03
N GLY A 294 25.93 -0.01 6.25
CA GLY A 294 27.39 -0.16 6.18
C GLY A 294 28.11 1.08 5.63
N ASN A 295 27.47 1.84 4.75
CA ASN A 295 28.00 3.12 4.25
C ASN A 295 28.01 4.25 5.30
N PHE A 296 27.29 4.12 6.42
CA PHE A 296 27.31 5.13 7.50
C PHE A 296 28.43 4.93 8.52
N HIS A 297 29.12 3.78 8.52
CA HIS A 297 30.21 3.48 9.47
C HIS A 297 31.60 3.90 9.00
N ASP A 298 31.77 4.39 7.76
CA ASP A 298 33.09 4.64 7.16
C ASP A 298 33.44 6.15 7.01
N GLU A 299 32.93 7.01 7.90
CA GLU A 299 33.35 8.42 8.02
C GLU A 299 34.50 8.65 9.03
N THR A 300 35.37 7.65 9.22
CA THR A 300 36.72 7.91 9.78
C THR A 300 37.80 7.74 8.73
N GLY A 301 37.91 8.76 7.88
CA GLY A 301 39.18 9.26 7.37
C GLY A 301 39.98 8.33 6.44
N LYS A 302 39.70 8.42 5.14
CA LYS A 302 40.74 8.48 4.10
C LYS A 302 40.20 9.12 2.82
N GLN A 303 40.77 10.28 2.50
CA GLN A 303 40.53 11.02 1.27
C GLN A 303 40.73 10.14 0.03
N ARG A 304 39.74 10.14 -0.88
CA ARG A 304 40.00 10.03 -2.32
C ARG A 304 39.24 11.11 -3.06
N GLN A 305 39.97 11.71 -3.99
CA GLN A 305 39.63 12.91 -4.74
C GLN A 305 38.52 12.69 -5.76
N ALA A 306 37.85 13.81 -6.02
CA ALA A 306 36.75 14.04 -6.94
C ALA A 306 36.91 13.43 -8.34
N GLY A 307 35.82 12.83 -8.81
CA GLY A 307 35.40 12.81 -10.21
C GLY A 307 33.95 13.27 -10.26
N GLN A 308 33.72 14.54 -10.57
CA GLN A 308 32.41 15.08 -10.89
C GLN A 308 32.02 14.62 -12.29
N ASN A 309 30.95 13.82 -12.40
CA ASN A 309 29.93 13.79 -13.48
C ASN A 309 29.31 12.40 -13.64
N GLU A 310 28.56 11.89 -12.65
CA GLU A 310 27.61 10.77 -12.87
C GLU A 310 26.34 10.90 -12.02
N GLN A 311 26.01 12.12 -11.57
CA GLN A 311 24.94 12.34 -10.57
C GLN A 311 23.55 12.60 -11.18
N LEU A 312 23.35 12.38 -12.48
CA LEU A 312 22.08 12.71 -13.15
C LEU A 312 21.45 11.64 -14.05
N GLU A 313 22.03 10.44 -14.21
CA GLU A 313 21.41 9.36 -15.02
C GLU A 313 20.89 8.17 -14.19
N LEU A 314 21.10 8.17 -12.87
CA LEU A 314 20.74 7.07 -11.97
C LEU A 314 19.46 7.33 -11.16
N LEU A 315 18.45 8.00 -11.74
CA LEU A 315 17.17 8.31 -11.08
C LEU A 315 15.93 7.77 -11.82
N GLY A 316 16.12 6.92 -12.83
CA GLY A 316 15.02 6.27 -13.53
C GLY A 316 15.25 4.78 -13.64
N GLN A 317 14.36 4.01 -13.00
CA GLN A 317 14.19 2.55 -13.11
C GLN A 317 15.00 1.68 -12.15
N VAL A 318 14.34 1.18 -11.10
CA VAL A 318 14.64 -0.15 -10.54
C VAL A 318 13.33 -0.87 -10.21
N MET A 319 12.95 -1.78 -11.12
CA MET A 319 12.24 -3.03 -10.84
C MET A 319 13.26 -4.06 -10.28
N PRO A 320 12.84 -5.21 -9.71
CA PRO A 320 13.79 -6.07 -9.01
C PRO A 320 14.76 -6.73 -9.99
N GLN A 321 16.05 -6.52 -9.78
CA GLN A 321 17.09 -7.43 -10.25
C GLN A 321 17.78 -8.11 -9.08
N GLU A 322 18.08 -9.37 -9.32
CA GLU A 322 18.73 -10.32 -8.44
C GLU A 322 20.15 -9.90 -8.08
N VAL A 323 20.55 -10.36 -6.90
CA VAL A 323 21.90 -10.20 -6.38
C VAL A 323 22.78 -11.29 -6.97
N GLU A 324 23.82 -10.91 -7.71
CA GLU A 324 25.06 -11.69 -7.78
C GLU A 324 26.27 -10.84 -7.41
N THR A 325 27.25 -11.54 -6.83
CA THR A 325 28.49 -11.05 -6.21
C THR A 325 29.57 -10.77 -7.24
N GLU A 326 30.30 -9.66 -7.08
CA GLU A 326 31.60 -9.41 -7.73
C GLU A 326 32.61 -10.51 -7.32
N ASP A 327 33.54 -10.97 -8.17
CA ASP A 327 34.43 -10.09 -8.90
C ASP A 327 35.17 -10.75 -10.09
N ALA A 328 35.64 -9.86 -10.97
CA ALA A 328 36.78 -9.98 -11.89
C ALA A 328 36.56 -10.36 -13.38
N LYS A 329 36.67 -9.29 -14.20
CA LYS A 329 37.29 -9.15 -15.53
C LYS A 329 36.44 -9.44 -16.78
N SER A 330 35.89 -8.34 -17.29
CA SER A 330 35.95 -7.90 -18.69
C SER A 330 35.82 -8.96 -19.79
N THR A 331 34.57 -9.26 -20.16
CA THR A 331 34.16 -9.38 -21.57
C THR A 331 32.66 -9.14 -21.65
N GLN A 332 32.20 -8.33 -22.61
CA GLN A 332 30.77 -8.11 -22.87
C GLN A 332 30.11 -9.45 -23.22
N GLU A 333 29.22 -9.95 -22.36
CA GLU A 333 28.30 -11.04 -22.73
C GLU A 333 26.87 -10.50 -22.72
N SER A 334 26.27 -10.56 -23.91
CA SER A 334 24.88 -10.22 -24.23
C SER A 334 23.89 -10.97 -23.34
N ALA A 335 22.85 -10.30 -22.89
CA ALA A 335 21.71 -10.93 -22.22
C ALA A 335 21.15 -12.09 -23.06
N LEU A 336 20.89 -13.23 -22.41
CA LEU A 336 20.30 -14.42 -23.04
C LEU A 336 18.82 -14.16 -23.34
N THR A 337 18.54 -13.77 -24.58
CA THR A 337 17.22 -13.79 -25.24
C THR A 337 16.84 -15.23 -25.64
N LEU A 338 15.58 -15.49 -26.02
CA LEU A 338 15.19 -16.75 -26.65
C LEU A 338 16.11 -17.12 -27.83
N GLU A 339 16.66 -16.15 -28.54
CA GLU A 339 17.58 -16.39 -29.67
C GLU A 339 19.02 -16.72 -29.24
N THR A 340 19.38 -16.48 -27.98
CA THR A 340 20.75 -16.64 -27.46
C THR A 340 20.84 -17.67 -26.32
N TYR A 341 19.71 -18.12 -25.77
CA TYR A 341 19.60 -19.24 -24.84
C TYR A 341 19.39 -20.56 -25.60
N GLU A 342 20.23 -21.56 -25.35
CA GLU A 342 20.07 -22.88 -25.96
C GLU A 342 18.83 -23.59 -25.36
N HIS A 343 17.82 -23.82 -26.20
CA HIS A 343 16.56 -24.42 -25.78
C HIS A 343 16.05 -25.44 -26.81
N GLN A 344 15.25 -26.38 -26.32
CA GLN A 344 14.55 -27.40 -27.10
C GLN A 344 13.07 -27.33 -26.75
N PHE A 345 12.33 -26.53 -27.52
CA PHE A 345 10.88 -26.41 -27.40
C PHE A 345 10.19 -27.17 -28.53
N GLU A 346 9.28 -28.05 -28.16
CA GLU A 346 8.55 -28.89 -29.11
C GLU A 346 7.04 -28.70 -28.99
N CYS A 347 6.37 -28.41 -30.10
CA CYS A 347 4.91 -28.38 -30.16
C CYS A 347 4.37 -29.77 -30.54
N LEU A 348 3.70 -30.44 -29.61
CA LEU A 348 3.23 -31.81 -29.75
C LEU A 348 1.88 -31.85 -30.45
N THR A 349 1.91 -32.02 -31.77
CA THR A 349 0.70 -32.02 -32.62
C THR A 349 0.21 -33.42 -33.00
N ASP A 350 0.94 -34.47 -32.61
CA ASP A 350 0.60 -35.86 -32.90
C ASP A 350 0.67 -36.76 -31.66
N GLU A 351 -0.14 -37.81 -31.68
CA GLU A 351 -0.30 -38.75 -30.57
C GLU A 351 0.97 -39.57 -30.29
N THR A 352 1.81 -39.80 -31.30
CA THR A 352 3.01 -40.63 -31.15
C THR A 352 4.07 -39.88 -30.34
N SER A 353 4.30 -38.61 -30.66
CA SER A 353 5.20 -37.71 -29.95
C SER A 353 4.71 -37.45 -28.51
N LEU A 354 3.40 -37.23 -28.31
CA LEU A 354 2.83 -37.11 -26.98
C LEU A 354 3.06 -38.35 -26.11
N ARG A 355 2.85 -39.55 -26.67
CA ARG A 355 3.11 -40.82 -25.96
C ARG A 355 4.59 -41.03 -25.62
N HIS A 356 5.51 -40.47 -26.41
CA HIS A 356 6.93 -40.49 -26.11
C HIS A 356 7.25 -39.63 -24.88
N TRP A 357 6.77 -38.38 -24.86
CA TRP A 357 6.97 -37.44 -23.76
C TRP A 357 6.34 -37.90 -22.44
N VAL A 358 5.10 -38.43 -22.49
CA VAL A 358 4.43 -38.96 -21.29
C VAL A 358 5.23 -40.08 -20.62
N LYS A 359 5.91 -40.94 -21.38
CA LYS A 359 6.77 -41.99 -20.81
C LYS A 359 7.99 -41.42 -20.07
N GLN A 360 8.45 -40.24 -20.45
CA GLN A 360 9.55 -39.55 -19.78
C GLN A 360 9.04 -38.88 -18.50
N TRP A 361 7.92 -38.15 -18.56
CA TRP A 361 7.32 -37.48 -17.41
C TRP A 361 6.93 -38.42 -16.28
N MET A 362 6.43 -39.63 -16.60
CA MET A 362 6.09 -40.63 -15.60
C MET A 362 7.27 -41.12 -14.75
N LYS A 363 8.51 -40.77 -15.12
CA LYS A 363 9.73 -41.09 -14.36
C LYS A 363 10.23 -39.93 -13.50
N GLN A 364 9.62 -38.76 -13.61
CA GLN A 364 10.05 -37.55 -12.90
C GLN A 364 9.25 -37.37 -11.61
N GLU A 365 9.89 -36.82 -10.58
CA GLU A 365 9.23 -36.54 -9.28
C GLU A 365 8.40 -35.26 -9.31
N TRP A 366 8.68 -34.37 -10.27
CA TRP A 366 8.04 -33.08 -10.42
C TRP A 366 7.92 -32.71 -11.90
N LEU A 367 6.91 -31.89 -12.21
CA LEU A 367 6.69 -31.29 -13.51
C LEU A 367 6.26 -29.85 -13.27
N ALA A 368 6.76 -28.92 -14.07
CA ALA A 368 6.20 -27.57 -14.15
C ALA A 368 5.20 -27.53 -15.30
N LEU A 369 4.02 -26.99 -15.01
CA LEU A 369 2.93 -26.88 -15.95
C LEU A 369 2.44 -25.45 -16.01
N ASP A 370 2.21 -24.98 -17.22
CA ASP A 370 1.56 -23.72 -17.50
C ASP A 370 0.43 -23.92 -18.51
N THR A 371 -0.56 -23.04 -18.49
CA THR A 371 -1.78 -23.17 -19.31
C THR A 371 -1.95 -21.93 -20.16
N GLU A 372 -2.22 -22.12 -21.46
CA GLU A 372 -2.64 -21.03 -22.31
C GLU A 372 -4.13 -20.96 -22.48
N THR A 373 -4.69 -19.75 -22.36
CA THR A 373 -6.13 -19.54 -22.33
C THR A 373 -6.55 -18.34 -23.17
N THR A 374 -7.80 -18.33 -23.62
CA THR A 374 -8.35 -17.24 -24.44
C THR A 374 -8.57 -15.93 -23.68
N ASP A 375 -8.58 -15.95 -22.34
CA ASP A 375 -8.95 -14.82 -21.49
C ASP A 375 -8.33 -14.96 -20.10
N LEU A 376 -8.14 -13.84 -19.41
CA LEU A 376 -7.66 -13.79 -18.01
C LEU A 376 -8.81 -14.01 -17.00
N ASP A 377 -10.08 -13.89 -17.43
CA ASP A 377 -11.25 -14.21 -16.60
C ASP A 377 -11.51 -15.74 -16.57
N PRO A 378 -11.29 -16.43 -15.43
CA PRO A 378 -11.39 -17.89 -15.36
C PRO A 378 -12.81 -18.42 -15.61
N LYS A 379 -13.84 -17.57 -15.57
CA LYS A 379 -15.23 -17.97 -15.87
C LYS A 379 -15.53 -17.97 -17.36
N LYS A 380 -14.68 -17.34 -18.19
CA LYS A 380 -14.86 -17.19 -19.64
C LYS A 380 -13.71 -17.80 -20.44
N ALA A 381 -12.56 -17.99 -19.80
CA ALA A 381 -11.37 -18.59 -20.40
C ALA A 381 -11.65 -20.00 -20.94
N GLN A 382 -11.26 -20.23 -22.19
CA GLN A 382 -11.15 -21.56 -22.78
C GLN A 382 -9.68 -21.96 -22.86
N LEU A 383 -9.40 -23.22 -22.55
CA LEU A 383 -8.04 -23.76 -22.59
C LEU A 383 -7.59 -23.96 -24.05
N LEU A 384 -6.50 -23.29 -24.42
CA LEU A 384 -5.87 -23.36 -25.73
C LEU A 384 -4.77 -24.42 -25.78
N GLY A 385 -3.99 -24.55 -24.71
CA GLY A 385 -2.92 -25.55 -24.61
C GLY A 385 -2.26 -25.62 -23.26
N LEU A 386 -1.31 -26.56 -23.14
CA LEU A 386 -0.55 -26.86 -21.94
C LEU A 386 0.94 -26.83 -22.27
N SER A 387 1.71 -26.03 -21.54
CA SER A 387 3.17 -26.06 -21.58
C SER A 387 3.68 -26.90 -20.42
N ILE A 388 4.56 -27.87 -20.69
CA ILE A 388 5.12 -28.77 -19.67
C ILE A 388 6.63 -28.81 -19.80
N CYS A 389 7.34 -28.65 -18.68
CA CYS A 389 8.79 -28.86 -18.60
C CYS A 389 9.18 -29.66 -17.36
N CYS A 390 10.30 -30.37 -17.47
CA CYS A 390 10.91 -31.11 -16.37
C CYS A 390 12.40 -30.81 -16.19
N GLU A 391 13.00 -30.05 -17.11
CA GLU A 391 14.41 -29.65 -17.09
C GLU A 391 14.54 -28.25 -17.71
N SER A 392 15.54 -27.47 -17.28
CA SER A 392 15.75 -26.12 -17.81
C SER A 392 16.10 -26.16 -19.30
N GLY A 393 15.48 -25.29 -20.09
CA GLY A 393 15.70 -25.21 -21.53
C GLY A 393 15.03 -26.31 -22.36
N VAL A 394 14.24 -27.20 -21.74
CA VAL A 394 13.51 -28.26 -22.44
C VAL A 394 12.03 -28.20 -22.06
N ALA A 395 11.16 -27.89 -23.01
CA ALA A 395 9.72 -27.78 -22.77
C ALA A 395 8.93 -28.28 -23.98
N CYS A 396 7.69 -28.69 -23.74
CA CYS A 396 6.76 -28.98 -24.82
C CYS A 396 5.46 -28.20 -24.65
N TYR A 397 4.81 -27.90 -25.77
CA TYR A 397 3.48 -27.31 -25.81
C TYR A 397 2.49 -28.31 -26.41
N ILE A 398 1.36 -28.55 -25.73
CA ILE A 398 0.28 -29.44 -26.17
C ILE A 398 -0.96 -28.60 -26.48
N PRO A 399 -1.35 -28.44 -27.75
CA PRO A 399 -2.61 -27.78 -28.10
C PRO A 399 -3.82 -28.64 -27.71
N VAL A 400 -4.79 -28.05 -27.02
CA VAL A 400 -6.03 -28.74 -26.57
C VAL A 400 -7.33 -28.05 -27.04
N GLY A 401 -7.25 -26.83 -27.57
CA GLY A 401 -8.39 -26.05 -28.11
C GLY A 401 -8.52 -26.10 -29.65
N GLY A 402 -9.75 -26.20 -30.17
CA GLY A 402 -10.06 -26.68 -31.52
C GLY A 402 -9.87 -25.75 -32.75
N SER A 403 -9.58 -26.37 -33.89
CA SER A 403 -9.68 -25.93 -35.31
C SER A 403 -9.08 -24.60 -35.78
N GLN A 404 -8.64 -23.69 -34.90
CA GLN A 404 -7.85 -22.53 -35.30
C GLN A 404 -6.37 -22.76 -34.98
N PRO A 405 -5.45 -22.50 -35.92
CA PRO A 405 -4.03 -22.58 -35.64
C PRO A 405 -3.68 -21.54 -34.57
N ILE A 406 -2.94 -21.97 -33.56
CA ILE A 406 -2.39 -21.08 -32.54
C ILE A 406 -1.41 -20.12 -33.24
N PRO A 407 -1.49 -18.80 -33.01
CA PRO A 407 -0.55 -17.85 -33.60
C PRO A 407 0.88 -18.24 -33.21
N GLU A 408 1.82 -18.26 -34.18
CA GLU A 408 3.23 -18.59 -33.91
C GLU A 408 3.85 -17.75 -32.80
N GLU A 409 3.35 -16.53 -32.58
CA GLU A 409 3.76 -15.63 -31.50
C GLU A 409 3.44 -16.16 -30.10
N THR A 410 2.48 -17.08 -29.98
CA THR A 410 2.09 -17.75 -28.72
C THR A 410 2.91 -19.04 -28.48
N LEU A 411 3.61 -19.53 -29.52
CA LEU A 411 4.45 -20.72 -29.45
C LEU A 411 5.94 -20.37 -29.24
N ARG A 412 6.27 -19.08 -29.12
CA ARG A 412 7.64 -18.57 -28.99
C ARG A 412 7.99 -18.19 -27.57
#